data_AF-A0A537KCG8-F1
#
_entry.id   AF-A0A537KCG8-F1
#
_cell.length_a   1.000
_cell.length_b   1.000
_cell.length_c   1.000
_cell.angle_alpha   90.00
_cell.angle_beta   90.00
_cell.angle_gamma   90.00
#
_symmetry.space_group_name_H-M   'P 1'
#
loop_
_entity.id
_entity.type
_entity.pdbx_description
1 polymer ?
#
loop_
_entity_poly.entity_id
_entity_poly.type
_entity_poly.pdbx_seq_one_letter_code
_entity_poly.pdbx_strand_id
1 'polypeptide(L)' 'HRNESAGGHFREEYQTPDGEAQRRDDQFMYVAAWEHISEHQWQLHKEQLTYEEVKPSQRSYK' A
#
# COMPACT_ATOMS: atom_id res chain seq x y z
N HIS A 1 9.95 -0.75 1.82
CA HIS A 1 9.02 -0.11 2.78
C HIS A 1 7.60 -0.65 2.61
N ARG A 2 6.98 -0.52 1.43
CA ARG A 2 5.64 -1.08 1.14
C ARG A 2 5.75 -2.52 0.61
N ASN A 3 5.40 -3.50 1.45
CA ASN A 3 5.52 -4.94 1.20
C ASN A 3 4.14 -5.56 0.94
N GLU A 4 3.50 -5.08 -0.14
CA GLU A 4 2.20 -5.53 -0.67
C GLU A 4 2.13 -5.19 -2.18
N SER A 5 1.02 -5.57 -2.83
CA SER A 5 0.61 -5.00 -4.12
C SER A 5 -0.74 -4.29 -4.00
N ALA A 6 -0.81 -3.03 -4.47
CA ALA A 6 -2.01 -2.22 -4.41
C ALA A 6 -2.07 -1.25 -5.61
N GLY A 7 -3.07 -1.41 -6.48
CA GLY A 7 -3.22 -0.57 -7.67
C GLY A 7 -2.02 -0.68 -8.60
N GLY A 8 -1.41 0.46 -8.95
CA GLY A 8 -0.22 0.49 -9.82
C GLY A 8 1.10 0.08 -9.15
N HIS A 9 1.12 -0.04 -7.81
CA HIS A 9 2.26 -0.62 -7.08
C HIS A 9 2.09 -2.14 -7.06
N PHE A 10 2.82 -2.84 -7.93
CA PHE A 10 2.72 -4.29 -8.06
C PHE A 10 4.05 -4.97 -7.78
N ARG A 11 4.02 -6.02 -6.97
CA ARG A 11 5.15 -6.87 -6.60
C ARG A 11 4.75 -8.31 -6.75
N GLU A 12 5.49 -9.08 -7.54
CA GLU A 12 5.21 -10.49 -7.79
C GLU A 12 5.23 -11.34 -6.50
N GLU A 13 6.03 -10.94 -5.50
CA GLU A 13 6.04 -11.60 -4.19
C GLU A 13 4.73 -11.42 -3.40
N TYR A 14 3.90 -10.44 -3.79
CA TYR A 14 2.65 -10.05 -3.13
C TYR A 14 1.50 -10.01 -4.14
N GLN A 15 1.30 -11.11 -4.84
CA GLN A 15 0.15 -11.34 -5.70
C GLN A 15 -0.70 -12.49 -5.17
N THR A 16 -1.97 -12.49 -5.55
CA THR A 16 -2.86 -13.63 -5.33
C THR A 16 -2.40 -14.81 -6.19
N PRO A 17 -2.85 -16.06 -5.92
CA PRO A 17 -2.54 -17.21 -6.78
C PRO A 17 -2.93 -17.02 -8.25
N ASP A 18 -3.87 -16.11 -8.52
CA ASP A 18 -4.37 -15.78 -9.85
C ASP A 18 -3.60 -14.63 -10.54
N GLY A 19 -2.53 -14.12 -9.91
CA GLY A 19 -1.70 -13.05 -10.47
C GLY A 19 -2.25 -11.63 -10.26
N GLU A 20 -3.31 -11.47 -9.47
CA GLU A 20 -3.85 -10.14 -9.14
C GLU A 20 -3.12 -9.53 -7.93
N ALA A 21 -3.13 -8.20 -7.83
CA ALA A 21 -2.51 -7.47 -6.73
C ALA A 21 -3.09 -7.90 -5.37
N GLN A 22 -2.26 -8.46 -4.47
CA GLN A 22 -2.68 -8.80 -3.12
C GLN A 22 -2.41 -7.63 -2.17
N ARG A 23 -3.48 -6.94 -1.78
CA ARG A 23 -3.40 -5.81 -0.85
C ARG A 23 -3.38 -6.31 0.59
N ARG A 24 -2.65 -5.61 1.47
CA ARG A 24 -2.50 -5.96 2.88
C ARG A 24 -3.01 -4.81 3.74
N ASP A 25 -4.33 -4.70 3.78
CA ASP A 25 -5.05 -3.58 4.40
C ASP A 25 -4.78 -3.43 5.90
N ASP A 26 -4.46 -4.52 6.59
CA ASP A 26 -4.06 -4.54 8.00
C ASP A 26 -2.74 -3.80 8.27
N GLN A 27 -1.89 -3.66 7.24
CA GLN A 27 -0.52 -3.14 7.39
C GLN A 27 -0.23 -1.87 6.61
N PHE A 28 -0.92 -1.67 5.48
CA PHE A 28 -0.58 -0.62 4.52
C PHE A 28 -1.73 0.32 4.18
N MET A 29 -2.77 0.35 5.03
CA MET A 29 -3.85 1.35 4.96
C MET A 29 -3.41 2.76 5.38
N TYR A 30 -2.46 3.33 4.64
CA TYR A 30 -2.00 4.69 4.82
C TYR A 30 -1.52 5.29 3.50
N VAL A 31 -1.55 6.61 3.41
CA VAL A 31 -0.74 7.36 2.43
C VAL A 31 0.63 7.65 3.02
N ALA A 32 1.66 7.72 2.17
CA ALA A 32 3.00 8.01 2.63
C ALA A 32 3.74 8.95 1.68
N ALA A 33 4.56 9.81 2.26
CA ALA A 33 5.41 10.75 1.55
C ALA A 33 6.81 10.75 2.16
N TRP A 34 7.82 10.77 1.29
CA TRP A 34 9.20 10.96 1.72
C TRP A 34 9.54 12.44 1.73
N GLU A 35 9.91 12.96 2.90
CA GLU A 35 10.49 14.27 3.06
C GLU A 35 12.02 14.18 2.91
N HIS A 36 12.60 15.07 2.11
CA HIS A 36 14.04 15.24 2.01
C HIS A 36 14.52 16.17 3.13
N ILE A 37 15.35 15.63 4.03
CA ILE A 37 15.85 16.37 5.20
C ILE A 37 17.24 16.96 4.91
N SER A 38 18.14 16.11 4.42
CA SER A 38 19.50 16.49 4.04
C SER A 38 20.10 15.43 3.11
N GLU A 39 21.34 15.64 2.68
CA GLU A 39 22.05 14.66 1.85
C GLU A 39 22.10 13.29 2.55
N HIS A 40 21.67 12.25 1.84
CA HIS A 40 21.53 10.89 2.37
C HIS A 40 20.53 10.73 3.55
N GLN A 41 19.68 11.73 3.83
CA GLN A 41 18.70 11.68 4.90
C GLN A 41 17.29 12.00 4.41
N TRP A 42 16.38 11.04 4.59
CA TRP A 42 14.96 11.18 4.29
C TRP A 42 14.11 10.69 5.44
N GLN A 43 12.97 11.34 5.63
CA GLN A 43 11.97 10.94 6.61
C GLN A 43 10.71 10.46 5.90
N LEU A 44 10.16 9.34 6.35
CA LEU A 44 8.90 8.84 5.85
C LEU A 44 7.75 9.29 6.72
N HIS A 45 6.86 10.09 6.15
CA HIS A 45 5.59 10.43 6.76
C HIS A 45 4.53 9.43 6.35
N LYS A 46 3.66 9.07 7.29
CA LYS A 46 2.52 8.17 7.08
C LYS A 46 1.29 8.79 7.70
N GLU A 47 0.21 8.83 6.93
CA GLU A 47 -1.10 9.23 7.43
C GLU A 47 -2.06 8.05 7.25
N GLN A 48 -2.62 7.60 8.37
CA GLN A 48 -3.52 6.46 8.40
C GLN A 48 -4.84 6.83 7.69
N LEU A 49 -5.30 5.92 6.84
CA LEU A 49 -6.59 6.06 6.19
C LEU A 49 -7.61 5.20 6.93
N THR A 50 -8.66 5.86 7.43
CA THR A 50 -9.79 5.22 8.10
C THR A 50 -11.03 5.37 7.25
N TYR A 51 -11.69 4.24 6.93
CA TYR A 51 -12.94 4.25 6.19
C TYR A 51 -14.08 3.79 7.10
N GLU A 52 -14.99 4.70 7.44
CA GLU A 52 -16.11 4.44 8.34
C GLU A 52 -17.34 3.93 7.57
N GLU A 53 -17.64 4.55 6.43
CA GLU A 53 -18.84 4.28 5.63
C GLU A 53 -18.67 3.12 4.65
N VAL A 54 -17.51 3.02 3.99
CA VAL A 54 -17.25 2.02 2.96
C VAL A 54 -16.01 1.22 3.32
N LYS A 55 -16.22 -0.01 3.79
CA LYS A 55 -15.10 -0.90 4.12
C LYS A 55 -14.38 -1.33 2.83
N PRO A 56 -13.04 -1.23 2.77
CA PRO A 56 -12.28 -1.68 1.61
C PRO A 56 -12.48 -3.18 1.39
N SER A 57 -12.64 -3.57 0.13
CA SER A 57 -12.57 -4.97 -0.29
C SER A 57 -11.42 -5.17 -1.28
N GLN A 58 -10.91 -6.39 -1.32
CA GLN A 58 -9.96 -6.80 -2.36
C GLN A 58 -10.67 -6.73 -3.72
N ARG A 59 -10.08 -6.02 -4.68
CA ARG A 59 -10.61 -5.95 -6.05
C ARG A 59 -10.20 -7.21 -6.81
N SER A 60 -11.14 -7.80 -7.55
CA SER A 60 -10.90 -8.88 -8.51
C SER A 60 -11.58 -8.57 -9.84
N TYR A 61 -11.00 -9.03 -10.94
CA TYR A 61 -11.52 -8.83 -12.31
C TYR A 61 -12.19 -10.08 -12.89
N LYS A 62 -12.30 -11.14 -12.10
CA LYS A 62 -13.14 -12.31 -12.39
C LYS A 62 -14.58 -12.05 -11.97
#